data_AF-A0A397JQ86-F1
#
_entry.id   AF-A0A397JQ86-F1
#
_cell.length_a   1.000
_cell.length_b   1.000
_cell.length_c   1.000
_cell.angle_alpha   90.00
_cell.angle_beta   90.00
_cell.angle_gamma   90.00
#
_symmetry.space_group_name_H-M   'P 1'
#
loop_
_entity.id
_entity.type
_entity.pdbx_description
1 polymer ?
#
loop_
_entity_poly.entity_id
_entity_poly.type
_entity_poly.pdbx_seq_one_letter_code
_entity_poly.pdbx_strand_id
1 'polypeptide(L)'
;MDRNLFSTLIFMKLIEEEGFFSKEKQKEVSTNFNNWLWLIRESLVIWWKTPVEETIKRVEKRGRTGEEDLKYYKNLDEVYRKSMLEIYPNLKVITKEIQLTTEQVEELIPNLLNEKIFRRTGY
;
A
#
# COMPACT_ATOMS: atom_id res chain seq x y z
N MET A 1 1.92 -4.60 -11.53
CA MET A 1 3.12 -3.91 -11.00
C MET A 1 3.12 -4.13 -9.50
N ASP A 2 4.17 -4.72 -8.97
CA ASP A 2 4.29 -4.97 -7.52
C ASP A 2 4.83 -3.72 -6.82
N ARG A 3 3.90 -2.96 -6.25
CA ARG A 3 4.10 -1.61 -5.69
C ARG A 3 4.50 -0.58 -6.74
N ASN A 4 3.88 0.59 -6.66
CA ASN A 4 4.19 1.73 -7.51
C ASN A 4 5.13 2.72 -6.80
N LEU A 5 5.49 3.79 -7.52
CA LEU A 5 6.32 4.87 -7.00
C LEU A 5 5.73 5.48 -5.72
N PHE A 6 4.42 5.75 -5.69
CA PHE A 6 3.75 6.42 -4.57
C PHE A 6 3.74 5.62 -3.27
N SER A 7 3.89 4.29 -3.34
CA SER A 7 4.04 3.47 -2.13
C SER A 7 5.29 3.84 -1.33
N THR A 8 6.31 4.41 -1.99
CA THR A 8 7.52 4.95 -1.35
C THR A 8 7.20 6.02 -0.31
N LEU A 9 6.15 6.83 -0.52
CA LEU A 9 5.74 7.85 0.45
C LEU A 9 5.33 7.25 1.80
N ILE A 10 4.76 6.04 1.78
CA ILE A 10 4.39 5.29 2.99
C ILE A 10 5.64 4.89 3.77
N PHE A 11 6.67 4.39 3.08
CA PHE A 11 7.95 4.04 3.71
C PHE A 11 8.67 5.28 4.23
N MET A 12 8.63 6.40 3.51
CA MET A 12 9.24 7.65 3.99
C MET A 12 8.56 8.17 5.25
N LYS A 13 7.23 8.05 5.33
CA LYS A 13 6.50 8.42 6.55
C LYS A 13 6.87 7.54 7.73
N LEU A 14 7.07 6.22 7.52
CA LEU A 14 7.57 5.34 8.57
C LEU A 14 8.96 5.78 9.07
N ILE A 15 9.89 6.05 8.16
CA ILE A 15 11.27 6.47 8.51
C ILE A 15 11.25 7.83 9.25
N GLU A 16 10.31 8.73 8.92
CA GLU A 16 10.08 9.96 9.67
C GLU A 16 9.49 9.71 11.06
N GLU A 17 8.45 8.88 11.19
CA GLU A 17 7.84 8.52 12.48
C GLU A 17 8.83 7.82 13.41
N GLU A 18 9.81 7.09 12.86
CA GLU A 18 10.91 6.47 13.62
C GLU A 18 12.09 7.42 13.91
N GLY A 19 12.03 8.66 13.44
CA GLY A 19 13.02 9.71 13.74
C GLY A 19 14.30 9.65 12.90
N PHE A 20 14.37 8.77 11.90
CA PHE A 20 15.49 8.67 10.97
C PHE A 20 15.45 9.75 9.86
N PHE A 21 14.31 10.42 9.71
CA PHE A 21 14.11 11.49 8.72
C PHE A 21 13.38 12.68 9.34
N SER A 22 13.74 13.90 8.98
CA SER A 22 13.03 15.09 9.47
C SER A 22 11.75 15.35 8.68
N LYS A 23 10.79 16.02 9.31
CA LYS A 23 9.52 16.41 8.67
C LYS A 23 9.72 17.32 7.48
N GLU A 24 10.71 18.22 7.53
CA GLU A 24 11.03 19.13 6.43
C GLU A 24 11.48 18.35 5.20
N LYS A 25 12.38 17.37 5.39
CA LYS A 25 12.83 16.51 4.30
C LYS A 25 11.70 15.63 3.78
N GLN A 26 10.84 15.11 4.65
CA GLN A 26 9.68 14.30 4.27
C GLN A 26 8.71 15.11 3.39
N LYS A 27 8.50 16.39 3.73
CA LYS A 27 7.69 17.33 2.95
C LYS A 27 8.32 17.67 1.60
N GLU A 28 9.64 17.87 1.55
CA GLU A 28 10.36 18.12 0.31
C GLU A 28 10.22 16.95 -0.67
N VAL A 29 10.45 15.72 -0.20
CA VAL A 29 10.29 14.53 -1.05
C VAL A 29 8.84 14.36 -1.49
N SER A 30 7.88 14.51 -0.58
CA SER A 30 6.45 14.39 -0.91
C SER A 30 6.03 15.40 -1.97
N THR A 31 6.56 16.63 -1.90
CA THR A 31 6.30 17.69 -2.90
C THR A 31 6.84 17.29 -4.27
N ASN A 32 8.06 16.74 -4.32
CA ASN A 32 8.64 16.24 -5.56
C ASN A 32 7.81 15.10 -6.15
N PHE A 33 7.33 14.15 -5.35
CA PHE A 33 6.46 13.05 -5.82
C PHE A 33 5.11 13.55 -6.35
N ASN A 34 4.53 14.58 -5.74
CA ASN A 34 3.27 15.17 -6.22
C ASN A 34 3.38 15.70 -7.66
N ASN A 35 4.56 16.18 -8.07
CA ASN A 35 4.81 16.61 -9.45
C ASN A 35 4.73 15.44 -10.46
N TRP A 36 4.96 14.21 -10.00
CA TRP A 36 4.85 12.99 -10.82
C TRP A 36 3.45 12.34 -10.76
N LEU A 37 2.59 12.77 -9.82
CA LEU A 37 1.26 12.21 -9.58
C LEU A 37 0.38 12.24 -10.83
N TRP A 38 0.52 13.25 -11.67
CA TRP A 38 -0.27 13.35 -12.91
C TRP A 38 0.24 12.44 -14.04
N LEU A 39 1.52 12.06 -14.04
CA LEU A 39 2.14 11.22 -15.08
C LEU A 39 1.96 9.73 -14.82
N ILE A 40 2.05 9.32 -13.55
CA ILE A 40 2.16 7.90 -13.17
C ILE A 40 0.98 7.54 -12.25
N ARG A 41 -0.25 7.82 -12.68
CA ARG A 41 -1.43 7.48 -11.89
C ARG A 41 -2.02 6.15 -12.30
N GLU A 42 -1.95 5.16 -11.43
CA GLU A 42 -2.54 3.86 -11.69
C GLU A 42 -4.06 3.96 -11.79
N SER A 43 -4.64 3.23 -12.74
CA SER A 43 -6.09 3.11 -12.86
C SER A 43 -6.70 2.29 -11.72
N LEU A 44 -5.97 1.37 -11.11
CA LEU A 44 -6.45 0.55 -10.01
C LEU A 44 -5.29 0.25 -9.08
N VAL A 45 -5.49 0.46 -7.77
CA VAL A 45 -4.54 0.03 -6.75
C VAL A 45 -5.23 -0.98 -5.88
N ILE A 46 -4.68 -2.19 -5.83
CA ILE A 46 -5.19 -3.28 -5.00
C ILE A 46 -4.31 -3.36 -3.76
N TRP A 47 -4.92 -3.20 -2.59
CA TRP A 47 -4.26 -3.44 -1.32
C TRP A 47 -4.70 -4.76 -0.74
N TRP A 48 -3.73 -5.69 -0.71
CA TRP A 48 -3.91 -6.96 -0.05
C TRP A 48 -3.72 -6.81 1.47
N LYS A 49 -4.82 -6.69 2.20
CA LYS A 49 -4.81 -6.47 3.65
C LYS A 49 -4.68 -7.80 4.38
N THR A 50 -3.44 -8.15 4.69
CA THR A 50 -3.09 -9.30 5.54
C THR A 50 -2.95 -8.84 7.00
N PRO A 51 -3.51 -9.57 7.99
CA PRO A 51 -3.27 -9.28 9.40
C PRO A 51 -1.76 -9.25 9.72
N VAL A 52 -1.35 -8.32 10.58
CA VAL A 52 0.07 -8.11 10.92
C VAL A 52 0.67 -9.35 11.57
N GLU A 53 -0.11 -10.09 12.36
CA GLU A 53 0.28 -11.34 13.01
C GLU A 53 0.63 -12.42 11.99
N GLU A 54 -0.07 -12.46 10.87
CA GLU A 54 0.23 -13.39 9.80
C GLU A 54 1.46 -12.95 8.99
N THR A 55 1.60 -11.65 8.75
CA THR A 55 2.81 -11.08 8.16
C THR A 55 4.04 -11.46 9.00
N ILE A 56 3.96 -11.29 10.32
CA ILE A 56 5.00 -11.69 11.27
C ILE A 56 5.34 -13.18 11.12
N LYS A 57 4.35 -14.08 11.18
CA LYS A 57 4.58 -15.53 11.01
C LYS A 57 5.30 -15.87 9.69
N ARG A 58 4.98 -15.15 8.61
CA ARG A 58 5.63 -15.35 7.30
C ARG A 58 7.07 -14.83 7.28
N VAL A 59 7.33 -13.73 7.98
CA VAL A 59 8.66 -13.13 8.12
C VAL A 59 9.57 -14.03 8.97
N GLU A 60 9.05 -14.54 10.09
CA GLU A 60 9.75 -15.50 10.95
C GLU A 60 10.11 -16.79 10.19
N LYS A 61 9.17 -17.34 9.40
CA LYS A 61 9.43 -18.50 8.52
C LYS A 61 10.54 -18.27 7.50
N ARG A 62 10.88 -17.01 7.19
CA ARG A 62 11.97 -16.63 6.28
C ARG A 62 13.28 -16.34 7.01
N GLY A 63 13.36 -16.65 8.31
CA GLY A 63 14.56 -16.49 9.12
C GLY A 63 14.78 -15.07 9.67
N ARG A 64 13.78 -14.19 9.57
CA ARG A 64 13.81 -12.85 10.16
C ARG A 64 13.04 -12.85 11.46
N THR A 65 13.73 -13.14 12.56
CA THR A 65 13.12 -13.29 13.90
C THR A 65 13.60 -12.21 14.88
N GLY A 66 14.26 -11.16 14.38
CA GLY A 66 14.74 -10.06 15.22
C GLY A 66 13.58 -9.25 15.79
N GLU A 67 13.71 -8.79 17.04
CA GLU A 67 12.72 -7.91 17.67
C GLU A 67 12.52 -6.61 16.87
N GLU A 68 13.60 -6.10 16.25
CA GLU A 68 13.57 -4.96 15.35
C GLU A 68 12.74 -5.22 14.09
N ASP A 69 12.86 -6.40 13.47
CA ASP A 69 12.05 -6.79 12.31
C ASP A 69 10.56 -6.82 12.69
N LEU A 70 10.24 -7.43 13.83
CA LEU A 70 8.86 -7.52 14.32
C LEU A 70 8.26 -6.14 14.60
N LYS A 71 9.04 -5.25 15.22
CA LYS A 71 8.65 -3.86 15.47
C LYS A 71 8.44 -3.11 14.16
N TYR A 72 9.36 -3.24 13.21
CA TYR A 72 9.29 -2.63 11.89
C TYR A 72 7.99 -3.02 11.15
N TYR A 73 7.67 -4.32 11.07
CA TYR A 73 6.47 -4.76 10.36
C TYR A 73 5.16 -4.33 11.03
N LYS A 74 5.15 -4.18 12.36
CA LYS A 74 4.00 -3.62 13.10
C LYS A 74 3.79 -2.15 12.79
N ASN A 75 4.86 -1.35 12.88
CA ASN A 75 4.82 0.07 12.56
C ASN A 75 4.43 0.29 11.08
N LEU A 76 4.99 -0.53 10.18
CA LEU A 76 4.67 -0.46 8.76
C LEU A 76 3.19 -0.70 8.48
N ASP A 77 2.55 -1.70 9.11
CA ASP A 77 1.09 -1.93 8.94
C ASP A 77 0.27 -0.73 9.40
N GLU A 78 0.65 -0.09 10.52
CA GLU A 78 -0.02 1.10 11.02
C GLU A 78 0.10 2.28 10.04
N VAL A 79 1.30 2.55 9.52
CA VAL A 79 1.53 3.62 8.55
C VAL A 79 0.80 3.35 7.24
N TYR A 80 0.78 2.09 6.76
CA TYR A 80 -0.01 1.69 5.59
C TYR A 80 -1.50 1.97 5.80
N ARG A 81 -2.07 1.61 6.96
CA ARG A 81 -3.48 1.88 7.27
C ARG A 81 -3.82 3.36 7.26
N LYS A 82 -2.93 4.22 7.79
CA LYS A 82 -3.13 5.66 7.82
C LYS A 82 -3.00 6.30 6.43
N SER A 83 -2.01 5.88 5.64
CA SER A 83 -1.62 6.59 4.42
C SER A 83 -2.19 6.03 3.12
N MET A 84 -2.62 4.76 3.06
CA MET A 84 -3.12 4.16 1.82
C MET A 84 -4.36 4.87 1.27
N LEU A 85 -5.28 5.30 2.14
CA LEU A 85 -6.49 6.02 1.73
C LEU A 85 -6.18 7.46 1.28
N GLU A 86 -5.18 8.09 1.88
CA GLU A 86 -4.73 9.43 1.55
C GLU A 86 -4.04 9.47 0.18
N ILE A 87 -3.19 8.48 -0.10
CA ILE A 87 -2.38 8.41 -1.32
C ILE A 87 -3.19 7.87 -2.50
N TYR A 88 -4.09 6.90 -2.27
CA TYR A 88 -4.81 6.21 -3.33
C TYR A 88 -6.33 6.43 -3.26
N PRO A 89 -6.85 7.45 -3.97
CA PRO A 89 -8.30 7.63 -4.08
C PRO A 89 -9.01 6.52 -4.88
N ASN A 90 -8.26 5.72 -5.64
CA ASN A 90 -8.74 4.57 -6.42
C ASN A 90 -8.31 3.22 -5.82
N LEU A 91 -8.16 3.18 -4.49
CA LEU A 91 -7.82 1.98 -3.74
C LEU A 91 -8.98 0.99 -3.70
N LYS A 92 -8.66 -0.29 -3.90
CA LYS A 92 -9.53 -1.42 -3.57
C LYS A 92 -8.82 -2.27 -2.52
N VAL A 93 -9.50 -2.53 -1.41
CA VAL A 93 -8.94 -3.32 -0.31
C VAL A 93 -9.49 -4.74 -0.40
N ILE A 94 -8.59 -5.71 -0.43
CA ILE A 94 -8.93 -7.13 -0.34
C ILE A 94 -8.50 -7.61 1.05
N THR A 95 -9.46 -7.94 1.91
CA THR A 95 -9.20 -8.56 3.22
C THR A 95 -9.17 -10.07 3.09
N LYS A 96 -8.26 -10.71 3.81
CA LYS A 96 -8.04 -12.16 3.77
C LYS A 96 -9.18 -13.03 4.33
N GLU A 97 -10.34 -12.45 4.66
CA GLU A 97 -11.56 -13.24 4.90
C GLU A 97 -11.95 -14.04 3.64
N ILE A 98 -11.51 -13.59 2.48
CA ILE A 98 -11.56 -14.33 1.23
C ILE A 98 -10.13 -14.72 0.87
N GLN A 99 -9.73 -15.97 1.13
CA GLN A 99 -8.52 -16.53 0.54
C GLN A 99 -8.77 -16.71 -0.95
N LEU A 100 -8.58 -15.64 -1.72
CA LEU A 100 -8.64 -15.70 -3.17
C LEU A 100 -7.38 -16.39 -3.68
N THR A 101 -7.52 -17.45 -4.46
CA THR A 101 -6.42 -18.00 -5.25
C THR A 101 -5.96 -16.99 -6.30
N THR A 102 -4.79 -17.18 -6.89
CA THR A 102 -4.31 -16.31 -7.98
C THR A 102 -5.34 -16.23 -9.10
N GLU A 103 -6.00 -17.34 -9.46
CA GLU A 103 -7.06 -17.34 -10.49
C GLU A 103 -8.26 -16.48 -10.06
N GLN A 104 -8.69 -16.56 -8.79
CA GLN A 104 -9.82 -15.76 -8.31
C GLN A 104 -9.49 -14.25 -8.27
N VAL A 105 -8.23 -13.89 -8.04
CA VAL A 105 -7.77 -12.50 -8.17
C VAL A 105 -7.82 -12.06 -9.63
N GLU A 106 -7.37 -12.91 -10.54
CA GLU A 106 -7.42 -12.65 -11.99
C GLU A 106 -8.86 -12.49 -12.51
N GLU A 107 -9.83 -13.23 -11.98
CA GLU A 107 -11.26 -13.08 -12.31
C GLU A 107 -11.90 -11.81 -11.71
N LEU A 108 -11.40 -11.35 -10.55
CA LEU A 108 -11.89 -10.12 -9.91
C LEU A 108 -11.38 -8.85 -10.60
N ILE A 109 -10.18 -8.88 -11.18
CA ILE A 109 -9.57 -7.72 -11.83
C ILE A 109 -10.47 -7.13 -12.94
N PRO A 110 -11.02 -7.91 -13.91
CA PRO A 110 -11.94 -7.40 -14.92
C PRO A 110 -13.18 -6.70 -14.34
N ASN A 111 -13.79 -7.27 -13.30
CA ASN A 111 -14.97 -6.69 -12.66
C ASN A 111 -14.64 -5.35 -11.98
N LEU A 112 -13.49 -5.27 -11.30
CA LEU A 112 -13.00 -4.04 -10.67
C LEU A 112 -12.65 -2.95 -11.70
N LEU A 113 -12.16 -3.33 -12.87
CA LEU A 113 -11.90 -2.40 -13.97
C LEU A 113 -13.19 -1.87 -14.60
N ASN A 114 -14.21 -2.72 -14.78
CA ASN A 114 -15.51 -2.35 -15.34
C ASN A 114 -16.29 -1.37 -14.45
N GLU A 115 -16.26 -1.54 -13.11
CA GLU A 115 -16.86 -0.59 -12.17
C GLU A 115 -16.31 0.85 -12.33
N LYS A 116 -15.02 0.97 -12.67
CA LYS A 116 -14.35 2.27 -12.83
C LYS A 116 -14.73 2.96 -14.14
N ILE A 117 -14.97 2.20 -15.20
CA ILE A 117 -15.46 2.71 -16.49
C ILE A 117 -16.86 3.31 -16.29
N PHE A 118 -17.74 2.60 -15.59
CA PHE A 118 -19.11 3.05 -15.33
C PHE A 118 -19.19 4.38 -14.57
N ARG A 119 -18.26 4.63 -13.63
CA ARG A 119 -18.16 5.93 -12.93
C ARG A 119 -17.60 7.06 -13.79
N ARG A 120 -16.87 6.77 -14.87
CA ARG A 120 -16.36 7.78 -15.82
C ARG A 120 -17.36 8.12 -16.92
N THR A 121 -18.32 7.24 -17.20
CA THR A 121 -19.31 7.39 -18.27
C THR A 121 -20.75 7.63 -17.76
N GLY A 122 -20.94 7.83 -16.46
CA GLY A 122 -22.25 8.12 -15.88
C GLY A 122 -22.62 9.59 -16.02
N TYR A 123 -23.48 9.88 -17.02
CA TYR A 123 -24.38 11.04 -17.23
C TYR A 123 -23.94 12.42 -16.75
#